data_AF-A0A3B9M444-F1
#
_entry.id   AF-A0A3B9M444-F1
#
_cell.length_a   1.000
_cell.length_b   1.000
_cell.length_c   1.000
_cell.angle_alpha   90.00
_cell.angle_beta   90.00
_cell.angle_gamma   90.00
#
_symmetry.space_group_name_H-M   'P 1'
#
loop_
_entity.id
_entity.type
_entity.pdbx_description
1 polymer ?
#
loop_
_entity_poly.entity_id
_entity_poly.type
_entity_poly.pdbx_seq_one_letter_code
_entity_poly.pdbx_strand_id
1 'polypeptide(L)' 'MSSLIHALARLSEQGMLDKLREKVAIGQGYKKVEGKGLGVGNCTKDFEKNVPGCPPTARDIIKVLKQELGSDS' A
#
# COMPACT_ATOMS: atom_id res chain seq x y z
N MET A 1 -10.71 12.48 -0.28
CA MET A 1 -10.09 11.90 -1.50
C MET A 1 -8.67 12.45 -1.74
N SER A 2 -7.77 12.44 -0.73
CA SER A 2 -6.41 13.04 -0.90
C SER A 2 -5.26 12.27 -0.24
N SER A 3 -5.55 11.31 0.66
CA SER A 3 -4.52 10.60 1.43
C SER A 3 -3.61 9.69 0.57
N LEU A 4 -4.14 9.09 -0.49
CA LEU A 4 -3.38 8.17 -1.35
C LEU A 4 -2.35 8.91 -2.22
N ILE A 5 -2.79 9.95 -2.92
CA ILE A 5 -1.91 10.76 -3.77
C ILE A 5 -0.77 11.36 -2.95
N HIS A 6 -1.06 11.81 -1.72
CA HIS A 6 -0.04 12.32 -0.81
C HIS A 6 0.94 11.22 -0.36
N ALA A 7 0.48 10.01 -0.07
CA ALA A 7 1.36 8.90 0.30
C ALA A 7 2.27 8.48 -0.87
N LEU A 8 1.72 8.40 -2.10
CA LEU A 8 2.47 8.07 -3.30
C LEU A 8 3.48 9.17 -3.65
N ALA A 9 3.10 10.45 -3.58
CA ALA A 9 4.01 11.57 -3.80
C ALA A 9 5.21 11.53 -2.84
N ARG A 10 4.97 11.24 -1.55
CA ARG A 10 6.03 11.13 -0.55
C ARG A 10 6.97 9.96 -0.78
N LEU A 11 6.46 8.81 -1.26
CA LEU A 11 7.31 7.69 -1.68
C LEU A 11 8.11 8.01 -2.95
N SER A 12 7.52 8.77 -3.87
CA SER A 12 8.19 9.25 -5.08
C SER A 12 9.35 10.18 -4.73
N GLU A 13 9.13 11.14 -3.83
CA GLU A 13 10.17 12.06 -3.33
C GLU A 13 11.32 11.30 -2.64
N GLN A 14 11.05 10.13 -2.06
CA GLN A 14 12.07 9.29 -1.42
C GLN A 14 12.79 8.34 -2.40
N GLY A 15 12.47 8.38 -3.69
CA GLY A 15 13.01 7.45 -4.69
C GLY A 15 12.67 5.99 -4.41
N MET A 16 11.65 5.74 -3.59
CA MET A 16 11.22 4.41 -3.17
C MET A 16 10.16 3.82 -4.09
N LEU A 17 9.52 4.66 -4.92
CA LEU A 17 8.49 4.23 -5.87
C LEU A 17 9.07 3.25 -6.90
N ASP A 18 10.29 3.49 -7.40
CA ASP A 18 10.99 2.59 -8.33
C ASP A 18 11.37 1.24 -7.71
N LYS A 19 11.49 1.17 -6.37
CA LYS A 19 11.78 -0.09 -5.67
C LYS A 19 10.53 -0.94 -5.50
N LEU A 20 9.34 -0.35 -5.67
CA LEU A 20 8.06 -1.01 -5.51
C LEU A 20 7.73 -1.85 -6.76
N ARG A 21 8.40 -2.99 -6.90
CA ARG A 21 8.16 -3.94 -8.00
C ARG A 21 6.80 -4.63 -7.89
N GLU A 22 6.25 -4.71 -6.68
CA GLU A 22 4.93 -5.31 -6.46
C GLU A 22 3.81 -4.30 -6.69
N LYS A 23 2.76 -4.74 -7.39
CA LYS A 23 1.58 -3.91 -7.64
C LYS A 23 0.82 -3.70 -6.33
N VAL A 24 0.65 -2.45 -5.94
CA VAL A 24 -0.19 -2.08 -4.80
C VAL A 24 -1.64 -1.93 -5.26
N ALA A 25 -2.52 -2.77 -4.73
CA ALA A 25 -3.96 -2.68 -4.98
C ALA A 25 -4.61 -1.71 -3.98
N ILE A 26 -5.42 -0.78 -4.47
CA ILE A 26 -6.15 0.15 -3.60
C ILE A 26 -7.45 0.59 -4.25
N GLY A 27 -8.47 0.75 -3.41
CA GLY A 27 -9.77 1.27 -3.82
C GLY A 27 -10.88 0.25 -3.65
N GLN A 28 -12.12 0.74 -3.65
CA GLN A 28 -13.31 -0.08 -3.39
C GLN A 28 -13.57 -1.15 -4.46
N GLY A 29 -12.95 -1.04 -5.64
CA GLY A 29 -13.01 -2.07 -6.69
C GLY A 29 -12.35 -3.40 -6.33
N TYR A 30 -11.51 -3.43 -5.28
CA TYR A 30 -10.87 -4.65 -4.77
C TYR A 30 -11.64 -5.30 -3.61
N LYS A 31 -12.83 -4.79 -3.27
CA LYS A 31 -13.64 -5.31 -2.17
C LYS A 31 -14.08 -6.74 -2.48
N LYS A 32 -13.73 -7.69 -1.58
CA LYS A 32 -13.93 -9.14 -1.76
C LYS A 32 -13.14 -9.73 -2.94
N VAL A 33 -12.06 -9.08 -3.34
CA VAL A 33 -11.12 -9.61 -4.33
C VAL A 33 -9.93 -10.18 -3.58
N GLU A 34 -9.63 -11.44 -3.85
CA GLU A 34 -8.40 -12.07 -3.41
C GLU A 34 -7.30 -11.75 -4.42
N GLY A 35 -6.19 -11.20 -3.94
CA GLY A 35 -5.08 -10.77 -4.79
C GLY A 35 -3.74 -11.01 -4.13
N LYS A 36 -2.74 -11.25 -4.96
CA LYS A 36 -1.34 -11.36 -4.54
C LYS A 36 -0.71 -9.98 -4.45
N GLY A 37 0.17 -9.81 -3.46
CA GLY A 37 0.87 -8.54 -3.19
C GLY A 37 0.16 -7.67 -2.15
N LEU A 38 0.48 -6.37 -2.15
CA LEU A 38 0.06 -5.44 -1.11
C LEU A 38 -1.27 -4.74 -1.43
N GLY A 39 -2.25 -4.91 -0.56
CA GLY A 39 -3.50 -4.17 -0.52
C GLY A 39 -3.45 -2.97 0.43
N VAL A 40 -4.08 -1.85 0.07
CA VAL A 40 -4.24 -0.69 0.97
C VAL A 40 -5.71 -0.42 1.26
N GLY A 41 -6.06 -0.53 2.54
CA GLY A 41 -7.38 -0.24 3.12
C GLY A 41 -8.25 -1.48 3.32
N ASN A 42 -9.34 -1.31 4.07
CA ASN A 42 -10.30 -2.39 4.39
C ASN A 42 -10.95 -3.03 3.15
N CYS A 43 -10.93 -2.34 2.01
CA CYS A 43 -11.39 -2.89 0.74
C CYS A 43 -10.48 -4.01 0.23
N THR A 44 -9.24 -4.09 0.67
CA THR A 44 -8.25 -5.11 0.25
C THR A 44 -7.95 -6.13 1.34
N LYS A 45 -8.85 -6.27 2.33
CA LYS A 45 -8.65 -7.15 3.49
C LYS A 45 -8.39 -8.63 3.13
N ASP A 46 -8.81 -9.05 1.94
CA ASP A 46 -8.72 -10.42 1.44
C ASP A 46 -7.45 -10.64 0.58
N PHE A 47 -6.54 -9.66 0.52
CA PHE A 47 -5.21 -9.81 -0.10
C PHE A 47 -4.22 -10.49 0.86
N GLU A 48 -3.18 -11.12 0.30
CA GLU A 48 -2.09 -11.75 1.08
C GLU A 48 -1.49 -10.81 2.12
N LYS A 49 -1.30 -9.55 1.74
CA LYS A 49 -0.89 -8.48 2.66
C LYS A 49 -1.83 -7.31 2.50
N ASN A 50 -2.28 -6.72 3.60
CA ASN A 50 -3.11 -5.54 3.54
C ASN A 50 -2.79 -4.53 4.65
N VAL A 51 -3.00 -3.25 4.35
CA VAL A 51 -2.95 -2.15 5.32
C VAL A 51 -4.37 -1.85 5.79
N PRO A 52 -4.80 -2.29 6.98
CA PRO A 52 -6.14 -2.03 7.46
C PRO A 52 -6.40 -0.52 7.66
N GLY A 53 -7.63 -0.07 7.40
CA GLY A 53 -8.07 1.33 7.55
C GLY A 53 -8.99 1.84 6.44
N CYS A 54 -9.74 2.92 6.67
CA CYS A 54 -10.63 3.53 5.66
C CYS A 54 -10.80 5.06 5.83
N PRO A 55 -9.97 5.89 5.17
CA PRO A 55 -8.70 5.51 4.55
C PRO A 55 -7.62 5.24 5.62
N PRO A 56 -6.67 4.32 5.37
CA PRO A 56 -5.52 4.14 6.26
C PRO A 56 -4.65 5.40 6.29
N THR A 57 -3.87 5.57 7.36
CA THR A 57 -3.00 6.74 7.47
C THR A 57 -1.76 6.58 6.59
N ALA A 58 -1.21 7.70 6.12
CA ALA A 58 0.02 7.68 5.30
C ALA A 58 1.18 6.98 6.04
N ARG A 59 1.23 7.07 7.38
CA ARG A 59 2.24 6.40 8.21
C ARG A 59 2.12 4.88 8.13
N ASP A 60 0.90 4.35 8.20
CA ASP A 60 0.66 2.90 8.12
C ASP A 60 1.01 2.37 6.73
N ILE A 61 0.63 3.11 5.68
CA ILE A 61 0.97 2.78 4.30
C ILE A 61 2.49 2.72 4.13
N ILE A 62 3.22 3.77 4.56
CA ILE A 62 4.69 3.82 4.47
C ILE A 62 5.33 2.70 5.28
N LYS A 63 4.81 2.38 6.47
CA LYS A 63 5.34 1.31 7.32
C LYS A 63 5.32 -0.03 6.60
N VAL A 64 4.18 -0.40 6.00
CA VAL A 64 4.06 -1.67 5.30
C VAL A 64 4.84 -1.66 4.00
N LEU A 65 4.83 -0.56 3.25
CA LEU A 65 5.68 -0.42 2.05
C LEU A 65 7.16 -0.59 2.38
N LYS A 66 7.65 -0.03 3.50
CA LYS A 66 9.04 -0.23 3.94
C LYS A 66 9.35 -1.67 4.32
N GLN A 67 8.39 -2.41 4.88
CA GLN A 67 8.54 -3.84 5.16
C GLN A 67 8.64 -4.65 3.86
N GLU A 68 7.87 -4.30 2.83
CA GLU A 68 7.95 -4.97 1.52
C GLU A 68 9.22 -4.64 0.74
N LEU A 69 9.67 -3.38 0.81
CA LEU A 69 10.87 -2.90 0.12
C LEU A 69 12.18 -3.33 0.78
N GLY A 70 12.12 -3.88 2.00
CA GLY A 70 13.26 -4.12 2.86
C GLY A 70 13.22 -5.49 3.54
N SER A 71 13.57 -6.52 2.78
CA SER A 71 14.61 -7.42 3.24
C SER A 71 15.92 -6.62 3.27
N ASP A 72 16.27 -6.07 4.44
CA ASP A 72 17.68 -5.82 4.74
C ASP A 72 18.05 -6.68 5.94
N SER A 73 18.77 -7.75 5.61
CA SER A 73 19.50 -8.71 6.45
C SER A 73 18.70 -9.74 7.26
#